data_AF-A0A1D6P712-F1
#
_entry.id   AF-A0A1D6P712-F1
#
_cell.length_a   1.000
_cell.length_b   1.000
_cell.length_c   1.000
_cell.angle_alpha   90.00
_cell.angle_beta   90.00
_cell.angle_gamma   90.00
#
_symmetry.space_group_name_H-M   'P 1'
#
loop_
_entity.id
_entity.type
_entity.pdbx_description
1 polymer ?
#
loop_
_entity_poly.entity_id
_entity_poly.type
_entity_poly.pdbx_seq_one_letter_code
_entity_poly.pdbx_strand_id
1 'polypeptide(L)'
;MITEVYEKLGESVKDIDGARMEDNKFCVSVHYRNVAEDDYKKVFHRVTAVLEGYPCLRLTHGRKVFEVRPVIDWNKGKAVEFLLESLGLSESEDVLPIYVGDDRTDEDAFKVLKASNRGFGILVSSIPKESDAFYSLRDPAEVMEFLRMLAAWKEQST
;
A
#
# COMPACT_ATOMS: atom_id res chain seq x y z
N MET A 1 0.97 20.62 0.60
CA MET A 1 2.16 19.94 0.05
C MET A 1 1.84 19.18 -1.23
N ILE A 2 1.08 18.07 -1.19
CA ILE A 2 0.76 17.32 -2.42
C ILE A 2 -0.04 18.13 -3.44
N THR A 3 -1.02 18.93 -2.99
CA THR A 3 -1.77 19.85 -3.87
C THR A 3 -0.86 20.87 -4.56
N GLU A 4 0.08 21.47 -3.82
CA GLU A 4 1.05 22.42 -4.36
C GLU A 4 1.98 21.76 -5.39
N VAL A 5 2.40 20.53 -5.13
CA VAL A 5 3.25 19.75 -6.05
C VAL A 5 2.47 19.36 -7.30
N TYR A 6 1.19 19.01 -7.16
CA TYR A 6 0.30 18.77 -8.30
C TYR A 6 0.23 19.99 -9.23
N GLU A 7 0.02 21.18 -8.67
CA GLU A 7 -0.02 22.43 -9.44
C GLU A 7 1.32 22.71 -10.13
N LYS A 8 2.44 22.62 -9.41
CA LYS A 8 3.78 22.86 -9.99
C LYS A 8 4.13 21.85 -11.08
N LEU A 9 3.80 20.57 -10.89
CA LEU A 9 4.02 19.55 -11.90
C LEU A 9 3.14 19.79 -13.12
N GLY A 10 1.86 20.14 -12.92
CA GLY A 10 0.95 20.50 -14.00
C GLY A 10 1.49 21.65 -14.84
N GLU A 11 1.96 22.72 -14.20
CA GLU A 11 2.60 23.85 -14.88
C GLU A 11 3.91 23.47 -15.59
N SER A 12 4.68 22.55 -15.02
CA SER A 12 5.99 22.10 -15.54
C SER A 12 5.88 21.23 -16.79
N VAL A 13 4.78 20.47 -16.94
CA VAL A 13 4.57 19.54 -18.07
C VAL A 13 3.50 19.99 -19.06
N LYS A 14 2.86 21.14 -18.85
CA LYS A 14 1.76 21.65 -19.70
C LYS A 14 2.14 21.83 -21.17
N ASP A 15 3.41 22.08 -21.47
CA ASP A 15 3.93 22.26 -22.83
C ASP A 15 4.31 20.95 -23.52
N ILE A 16 4.14 19.80 -22.85
CA ILE A 16 4.48 18.48 -23.38
C ILE A 16 3.19 17.80 -23.84
N ASP A 17 3.02 17.70 -25.16
CA ASP A 17 1.85 17.04 -25.73
C ASP A 17 1.77 15.57 -25.31
N GLY A 18 0.56 15.12 -24.98
CA GLY A 18 0.29 13.77 -24.48
C GLY A 18 0.63 13.51 -23.00
N ALA A 19 1.25 14.44 -22.28
CA ALA A 19 1.46 14.33 -20.83
C ALA A 19 0.15 14.55 -20.08
N ARG A 20 -0.13 13.75 -19.04
CA ARG A 20 -1.35 13.88 -18.23
C ARG A 20 -1.08 13.75 -16.75
N MET A 21 -1.75 14.60 -15.97
CA MET A 21 -1.71 14.61 -14.52
C MET A 21 -2.92 13.88 -13.93
N GLU A 22 -2.70 13.15 -12.84
CA GLU A 22 -3.77 12.51 -12.05
C GLU A 22 -3.52 12.77 -10.57
N ASP A 23 -4.57 13.19 -9.86
CA ASP A 23 -4.58 13.37 -8.41
C ASP A 23 -5.20 12.13 -7.74
N ASN A 24 -4.38 11.43 -6.97
CA ASN A 24 -4.74 10.22 -6.24
C ASN A 24 -4.88 10.47 -4.73
N LYS A 25 -5.21 11.72 -4.33
CA LYS A 25 -5.32 12.25 -2.95
C LYS A 25 -4.02 12.29 -2.15
N PHE A 26 -3.29 11.18 -2.12
CA PHE A 26 -2.04 11.02 -1.36
C PHE A 26 -0.82 10.89 -2.28
N CYS A 27 -1.03 10.79 -3.59
CA CYS A 27 0.02 10.81 -4.58
C CYS A 27 -0.40 11.56 -5.83
N VAL A 28 0.60 11.96 -6.61
CA VAL A 28 0.42 12.63 -7.90
C VAL A 28 1.04 11.77 -8.98
N SER A 29 0.32 11.51 -10.05
CA SER A 29 0.83 10.71 -11.17
C SER A 29 1.00 11.58 -12.42
N VAL A 30 2.14 11.45 -13.08
CA VAL A 30 2.47 12.08 -14.36
C VAL A 30 2.56 10.96 -15.40
N HIS A 31 1.50 10.81 -16.18
CA HIS A 31 1.42 9.84 -17.26
C HIS A 31 2.11 10.39 -18.51
N TYR A 32 3.01 9.60 -19.09
CA TYR A 32 3.72 9.96 -20.32
C TYR A 32 3.53 8.92 -21.43
N ARG A 33 2.49 8.09 -21.31
CA ARG A 33 2.19 7.02 -22.27
C ARG A 33 1.98 7.53 -23.71
N ASN A 34 1.37 8.70 -23.84
CA ASN A 34 1.01 9.31 -25.11
C ASN A 34 1.98 10.43 -25.52
N VAL A 35 3.06 10.62 -24.76
CA VAL A 35 4.12 11.58 -25.10
C VAL A 35 5.00 10.97 -26.19
N ALA A 36 5.56 11.81 -27.06
CA ALA A 36 6.55 11.37 -28.04
C ALA A 36 7.78 10.77 -27.34
N GLU A 37 8.37 9.70 -27.88
CA GLU A 37 9.45 8.99 -27.17
C GLU A 37 10.69 9.86 -26.92
N ASP A 38 10.99 10.78 -27.84
CA ASP A 38 12.08 11.74 -27.72
C ASP A 38 11.89 12.68 -26.51
N ASP A 39 10.63 12.92 -26.10
CA ASP A 39 10.27 13.79 -24.98
C ASP A 39 10.15 13.05 -23.64
N TYR A 40 10.28 11.72 -23.59
CA TYR A 40 10.22 11.00 -22.30
C TYR A 40 11.27 11.49 -21.30
N LYS A 41 12.49 11.75 -21.78
CA LYS A 41 13.55 12.33 -20.95
C LYS A 41 13.18 13.74 -20.48
N LYS A 42 12.53 14.54 -21.33
CA LYS A 42 12.06 15.88 -20.97
C LYS A 42 11.06 15.82 -19.81
N VAL A 43 10.07 14.91 -19.89
CA VAL A 43 9.11 14.69 -18.79
C VAL A 43 9.83 14.30 -17.50
N PHE A 44 10.74 13.34 -17.56
CA PHE A 44 11.49 12.91 -16.38
C PHE A 44 12.23 14.07 -15.71
N HIS A 45 12.99 14.87 -16.47
CA HIS A 45 13.73 16.02 -15.93
C HIS A 45 12.80 17.08 -15.32
N ARG A 46 11.65 17.34 -15.95
CA ARG A 46 10.64 18.29 -15.44
C ARG A 46 10.07 17.83 -14.10
N VAL A 47 9.78 16.54 -13.96
CA VAL A 47 9.28 15.96 -12.72
C VAL A 47 10.35 15.99 -11.64
N THR A 48 11.58 15.55 -11.93
CA THR A 48 12.66 15.56 -10.94
C THR A 48 13.03 16.96 -10.48
N ALA A 49 13.07 17.94 -11.38
CA ALA A 49 13.37 19.33 -11.02
C ALA A 49 12.35 19.94 -10.05
N VAL A 50 11.05 19.61 -10.21
CA VAL A 50 10.04 20.03 -9.23
C VAL A 50 10.28 19.36 -7.87
N LEU A 51 10.69 18.10 -7.86
CA LEU A 51 10.94 17.34 -6.62
C LEU A 51 12.20 17.74 -5.86
N GLU A 52 13.16 18.44 -6.46
CA GLU A 52 14.35 18.94 -5.76
C GLU A 52 13.99 19.83 -4.55
N GLY A 53 12.86 20.53 -4.61
CA GLY A 53 12.33 21.33 -3.50
C GLY A 53 11.57 20.56 -2.42
N TYR A 54 11.37 19.24 -2.58
CA TYR A 54 10.52 18.42 -1.72
C TYR A 54 11.22 17.10 -1.31
N PRO A 55 12.23 17.14 -0.42
CA PRO A 55 12.97 15.96 0.01
C PRO A 55 12.10 14.92 0.75
N CYS A 56 10.94 15.32 1.25
CA CYS A 56 9.94 14.43 1.85
C CYS A 56 9.04 13.72 0.83
N LEU A 57 9.30 13.86 -0.47
CA LEU A 57 8.61 13.14 -1.55
C LEU A 57 9.60 12.23 -2.27
N ARG A 58 9.11 11.09 -2.74
CA ARG A 58 9.87 10.17 -3.60
C ARG A 58 9.17 9.98 -4.93
N LEU A 59 9.99 9.77 -5.95
CA LEU A 59 9.56 9.40 -7.28
C LEU A 59 9.58 7.87 -7.41
N THR A 60 8.48 7.27 -7.85
CA THR A 60 8.42 5.85 -8.25
C THR A 60 8.04 5.72 -9.72
N HIS A 61 8.56 4.67 -10.36
CA HIS A 61 8.35 4.41 -11.78
C HIS A 61 7.30 3.31 -11.95
N GLY A 62 6.18 3.64 -12.59
CA GLY A 62 5.20 2.68 -13.07
C GLY A 62 5.29 2.48 -14.58
N ARG A 63 4.32 1.75 -15.15
CA ARG A 63 4.27 1.47 -16.58
C ARG A 63 3.87 2.72 -17.40
N LYS A 64 4.88 3.47 -17.85
CA LYS A 64 4.76 4.77 -18.53
C LYS A 64 4.07 5.84 -17.67
N VAL A 65 4.38 5.85 -16.38
CA VAL A 65 3.88 6.82 -15.40
C VAL A 65 4.96 7.07 -14.35
N PHE A 66 5.12 8.33 -13.96
CA PHE A 66 5.88 8.72 -12.79
C PHE A 66 4.92 9.01 -11.64
N GLU A 67 5.17 8.44 -10.47
CA GLU A 67 4.32 8.63 -9.30
C GLU A 67 5.12 9.34 -8.21
N VAL A 68 4.60 10.47 -7.77
CA VAL A 68 5.14 11.25 -6.66
C VAL A 68 4.36 10.91 -5.41
N ARG A 69 5.06 10.36 -4.42
CA ARG A 69 4.46 9.88 -3.18
C ARG A 69 5.22 10.45 -1.99
N PRO A 70 4.55 10.81 -0.88
CA PRO A 70 5.22 11.13 0.37
C PRO A 70 6.16 10.00 0.83
N VAL A 71 7.33 10.39 1.33
CA VAL A 71 8.24 9.52 2.08
C VAL A 71 7.66 9.40 3.48
N ILE A 72 6.71 8.50 3.62
CA ILE A 72 6.14 8.13 4.92
C ILE A 72 6.69 6.76 5.26
N ASP A 73 7.22 6.65 6.47
CA ASP A 73 7.54 5.36 7.06
C ASP A 73 6.24 4.68 7.50
N TRP A 74 5.48 4.21 6.51
CA TRP A 74 4.20 3.53 6.66
C TRP A 74 4.23 2.20 5.92
N ASN A 75 3.75 1.16 6.59
CA ASN A 75 3.59 -0.17 6.04
C ASN A 75 2.32 -0.81 6.58
N LYS A 76 1.97 -2.01 6.08
CA LYS A 76 0.75 -2.71 6.50
C LYS A 76 0.77 -3.05 8.00
N GLY A 77 1.95 -3.31 8.59
CA GLY A 77 2.11 -3.50 10.03
C GLY A 77 1.71 -2.28 10.86
N LYS A 78 2.25 -1.11 10.52
CA LYS A 78 1.89 0.17 11.17
C LYS A 78 0.42 0.51 11.01
N ALA A 79 -0.19 0.13 9.88
CA ALA A 79 -1.62 0.29 9.68
C ALA A 79 -2.43 -0.59 10.65
N VAL A 80 -1.99 -1.82 10.92
CA VAL A 80 -2.62 -2.71 11.90
C VAL A 80 -2.50 -2.13 13.31
N GLU A 81 -1.30 -1.71 13.73
CA GLU A 81 -1.08 -1.08 15.05
C GLU A 81 -1.98 0.15 15.22
N PHE A 82 -1.98 1.04 14.23
CA PHE A 82 -2.80 2.25 14.22
C PHE A 82 -4.29 1.95 14.36
N LEU A 83 -4.81 0.93 13.67
CA LEU A 83 -6.22 0.55 13.77
C LEU A 83 -6.55 -0.01 15.16
N LEU A 84 -5.70 -0.86 15.71
CA LEU A 84 -5.90 -1.42 17.06
C LEU A 84 -5.88 -0.32 18.12
N GLU A 85 -4.92 0.60 18.05
CA GLU A 85 -4.84 1.73 18.97
C GLU A 85 -6.04 2.66 18.83
N SER A 86 -6.40 3.04 17.60
CA SER A 86 -7.50 3.98 17.33
C SER A 86 -8.86 3.43 17.76
N LEU A 87 -9.03 2.11 17.75
CA LEU A 87 -10.24 1.43 18.23
C LEU A 87 -10.18 1.09 19.73
N GLY A 88 -9.08 1.38 20.42
CA GLY A 88 -8.89 1.00 21.84
C GLY A 88 -8.77 -0.51 22.07
N LEU A 89 -8.34 -1.26 21.04
CA LEU A 89 -8.27 -2.72 21.03
C LEU A 89 -6.85 -3.25 21.26
N SER A 90 -5.83 -2.38 21.30
CA SER A 90 -4.41 -2.77 21.44
C SER A 90 -4.12 -3.59 22.70
N GLU A 91 -4.85 -3.34 23.79
CA GLU A 91 -4.73 -4.04 25.08
C GLU A 91 -5.94 -4.92 25.41
N SER A 92 -6.85 -5.13 24.45
CA SER A 92 -8.07 -5.92 24.68
C SER A 92 -7.77 -7.42 24.69
N GLU A 93 -8.07 -8.11 25.79
CA GLU A 93 -7.98 -9.59 25.86
C GLU A 93 -9.17 -10.28 25.18
N ASP A 94 -10.28 -9.57 24.97
CA ASP A 94 -11.51 -10.10 24.35
C ASP A 94 -11.49 -10.08 22.81
N VAL A 95 -10.43 -9.55 22.21
CA VAL A 95 -10.33 -9.39 20.75
C VAL A 95 -9.05 -10.05 20.26
N LEU A 96 -9.20 -10.89 19.24
CA LEU A 96 -8.09 -11.53 18.54
C LEU A 96 -7.95 -10.93 17.13
N PRO A 97 -6.93 -10.08 16.87
CA PRO A 97 -6.63 -9.58 15.54
C PRO A 97 -6.16 -10.71 14.62
N ILE A 98 -6.79 -10.81 13.46
CA ILE A 98 -6.40 -11.75 12.40
C ILE A 98 -6.13 -10.94 11.14
N TYR A 99 -4.93 -11.10 10.57
CA TYR A 99 -4.55 -10.49 9.30
C TYR A 99 -4.34 -11.56 8.24
N VAL A 100 -4.99 -11.43 7.09
CA VAL A 100 -4.89 -12.38 5.96
C VAL A 100 -4.30 -11.64 4.76
N GLY A 101 -3.21 -12.16 4.18
CA GLY A 101 -2.51 -11.53 3.06
C GLY A 101 -1.73 -12.51 2.20
N ASP A 102 -1.43 -12.15 0.95
CA ASP A 102 -0.81 -13.01 -0.06
C ASP A 102 0.56 -12.51 -0.56
N ASP A 103 0.84 -11.23 -0.31
CA ASP A 103 1.96 -10.51 -0.90
C ASP A 103 3.10 -10.28 0.11
N ARG A 104 4.25 -9.84 -0.41
CA ARG A 104 5.45 -9.59 0.42
C ARG A 104 5.26 -8.41 1.39
N THR A 105 4.36 -7.48 1.09
CA THR A 105 4.10 -6.31 1.95
C THR A 105 3.24 -6.68 3.16
N ASP A 106 2.51 -7.80 3.11
CA ASP A 106 1.75 -8.36 4.24
C ASP A 106 2.66 -8.89 5.37
N GLU A 107 3.93 -9.22 5.06
CA GLU A 107 4.92 -9.64 6.06
C GLU A 107 5.12 -8.58 7.16
N ASP A 108 5.01 -7.28 6.84
CA ASP A 108 5.09 -6.24 7.85
C ASP A 108 3.95 -6.35 8.88
N ALA A 109 2.75 -6.76 8.45
CA ALA A 109 1.62 -7.02 9.34
C ALA A 109 1.80 -8.31 10.13
N PHE A 110 2.30 -9.38 9.51
CA PHE A 110 2.56 -10.63 10.21
C PHE A 110 3.61 -10.47 11.32
N LYS A 111 4.68 -9.72 11.06
CA LYS A 111 5.73 -9.41 12.04
C LYS A 111 5.18 -8.69 13.27
N VAL A 112 4.35 -7.68 13.06
CA VAL A 112 3.71 -6.93 14.16
C VAL A 112 2.84 -7.84 15.02
N LEU A 113 1.99 -8.67 14.41
CA LEU A 113 1.12 -9.58 15.15
C LEU A 113 1.90 -10.66 15.90
N LYS A 114 2.97 -11.18 15.29
CA LYS A 114 3.87 -12.16 15.90
C LYS A 114 4.68 -11.57 17.04
N ALA A 115 5.20 -10.36 16.88
CA ALA A 115 5.97 -9.67 17.91
C ALA A 115 5.11 -9.28 19.12
N SER A 116 3.85 -8.87 18.89
CA SER A 116 2.92 -8.57 19.98
C SER A 116 2.37 -9.81 20.68
N ASN A 117 2.49 -10.99 20.06
CA ASN A 117 1.94 -12.27 20.55
C ASN A 117 0.44 -12.19 20.91
N ARG A 118 -0.29 -11.30 20.23
CA ARG A 118 -1.70 -10.98 20.52
C ARG A 118 -2.62 -11.15 19.32
N GLY A 119 -2.11 -11.63 18.19
CA GLY A 119 -2.91 -11.91 17.01
C GLY A 119 -2.21 -12.87 16.05
N PHE A 120 -2.88 -13.21 14.96
CA PHE A 120 -2.38 -14.19 14.00
C PHE A 120 -2.36 -13.64 12.58
N GLY A 121 -1.20 -13.80 11.92
CA GLY A 121 -1.07 -13.66 10.48
C GLY A 121 -1.40 -14.96 9.76
N ILE A 122 -2.11 -14.88 8.63
CA ILE A 122 -2.40 -15.99 7.73
C ILE A 122 -1.91 -15.64 6.32
N LEU A 123 -0.95 -16.41 5.83
CA LEU A 123 -0.43 -16.27 4.47
C LEU A 123 -1.31 -17.01 3.46
N VAL A 124 -1.69 -16.37 2.36
CA VAL A 124 -2.37 -17.01 1.23
C VAL A 124 -1.36 -17.29 0.12
N SER A 125 -1.06 -18.56 -0.13
CA SER A 125 -0.09 -18.96 -1.15
C SER A 125 -0.28 -20.41 -1.59
N SER A 126 -0.29 -20.62 -2.91
CA SER A 126 -0.34 -21.96 -3.51
C SER A 126 0.99 -22.71 -3.45
N ILE A 127 2.07 -21.99 -3.14
CA ILE A 127 3.43 -22.53 -3.00
C ILE A 127 3.98 -22.22 -1.61
N PRO A 128 4.83 -23.09 -1.02
CA PRO A 128 5.52 -22.77 0.22
C PRO A 128 6.37 -21.50 0.07
N LYS A 129 6.25 -20.60 1.05
CA LYS A 129 7.05 -19.37 1.16
C LYS A 129 7.52 -19.23 2.60
N GLU A 130 8.72 -18.67 2.77
CA GLU A 130 9.16 -18.19 4.08
C GLU A 130 8.29 -16.98 4.48
N SER A 131 7.76 -17.00 5.70
CA SER A 131 6.81 -16.01 6.18
C SER A 131 6.79 -15.96 7.71
N ASP A 132 6.50 -14.78 8.26
CA ASP A 132 6.23 -14.59 9.68
C ASP A 132 4.76 -14.90 10.05
N ALA A 133 3.90 -15.27 9.09
CA ALA A 133 2.55 -15.76 9.37
C ALA A 133 2.57 -17.05 10.20
N PHE A 134 1.57 -17.22 11.07
CA PHE A 134 1.42 -18.44 11.88
C PHE A 134 0.75 -19.57 11.12
N TYR A 135 -0.14 -19.20 10.19
CA TYR A 135 -0.92 -20.14 9.41
C TYR A 135 -0.82 -19.80 7.93
N SER A 136 -1.24 -20.75 7.09
CA SER A 136 -1.38 -20.51 5.66
C SER A 136 -2.64 -21.14 5.09
N LEU A 137 -3.13 -20.52 4.02
CA LEU A 137 -4.20 -20.98 3.16
C LEU A 137 -3.67 -21.07 1.73
N ARG A 138 -4.17 -22.00 0.94
CA ARG A 138 -3.65 -22.29 -0.40
C ARG A 138 -4.03 -21.24 -1.42
N ASP A 139 -5.24 -20.69 -1.33
CA ASP A 139 -5.78 -19.76 -2.31
C ASP A 139 -6.97 -18.95 -1.74
N PRO A 140 -7.51 -17.96 -2.50
CA PRO A 140 -8.64 -17.17 -2.05
C PRO A 140 -9.94 -17.97 -1.81
N ALA A 141 -10.11 -19.17 -2.37
CA ALA A 141 -11.28 -19.99 -2.09
C ALA A 141 -11.24 -20.53 -0.65
N GLU A 142 -10.06 -20.96 -0.18
CA GLU A 142 -9.88 -21.35 1.22
C GLU A 142 -10.05 -20.17 2.19
N VAL A 143 -9.70 -18.94 1.79
CA VAL A 143 -10.01 -17.73 2.58
C VAL A 143 -11.52 -17.58 2.78
N MET A 144 -12.31 -17.80 1.72
CA MET A 144 -13.76 -17.75 1.81
C MET A 144 -14.33 -18.84 2.72
N GLU A 145 -13.81 -20.06 2.63
CA GLU A 145 -14.21 -21.17 3.52
C GLU A 145 -13.88 -20.86 4.97
N PHE A 146 -12.67 -20.37 5.25
CA PHE A 146 -12.24 -19.93 6.58
C PHE A 146 -13.18 -18.88 7.18
N LEU A 147 -13.51 -17.83 6.41
CA LEU A 147 -14.41 -16.77 6.86
C LEU A 147 -15.83 -17.29 7.11
N ARG A 148 -16.33 -18.23 6.29
CA ARG A 148 -17.63 -18.88 6.51
C ARG A 148 -17.64 -19.72 7.78
N MET A 149 -16.56 -20.47 8.04
CA MET A 149 -16.42 -21.26 9.26
C MET A 149 -16.40 -20.36 10.50
N LEU A 150 -15.67 -19.24 10.46
CA LEU A 150 -15.67 -18.25 11.55
C LEU A 150 -17.06 -17.67 11.81
N ALA A 151 -17.80 -17.31 10.75
CA ALA A 151 -19.15 -16.78 10.88
C ALA A 151 -20.11 -17.83 11.47
N ALA A 152 -20.09 -19.07 10.96
CA ALA A 152 -20.92 -20.15 11.46
C ALA A 152 -20.59 -20.54 12.91
N TRP A 153 -19.30 -20.49 13.29
CA TRP A 153 -18.87 -20.74 14.66
C TRP A 153 -19.46 -19.72 15.64
N LYS A 154 -19.53 -18.44 15.25
CA LYS A 154 -20.17 -17.40 16.06
C LYS A 154 -21.66 -17.67 16.27
N GLU A 155 -22.38 -18.10 15.23
CA GLU A 155 -23.81 -18.42 15.30
C GLU A 155 -24.11 -19.61 16.22
N GLN A 156 -23.19 -20.58 16.32
CA GLN A 156 -23.32 -21.75 17.20
C GLN A 156 -22.88 -21.50 18.63
N SER A 157 -22.07 -20.46 18.85
CA SER A 157 -21.53 -20.09 20.17
C SER A 157 -22.36 -19.00 20.88
N THR A 158 -23.46 -18.56 20.26
CA THR A 158 -24.45 -17.63 20.82
C THR A 158 -25.72 -18.38 21.18
#